data_AF-A0A8H4VLG8-F1
#
_entry.id   AF-A0A8H4VLG8-F1
#
_cell.length_a   1.000
_cell.length_b   1.000
_cell.length_c   1.000
_cell.angle_alpha   90.00
_cell.angle_beta   90.00
_cell.angle_gamma   90.00
#
_symmetry.space_group_name_H-M   'P 1'
#
loop_
_entity.id
_entity.type
_entity.pdbx_description
1 polymer ?
#
loop_
_entity_poly.entity_id
_entity_poly.type
_entity_poly.pdbx_seq_one_letter_code
_entity_poly.pdbx_strand_id
1 'polypeptide(L)'
;MGGIDYSVCIHWKEVRHYGEKNQDYVARGLKATIHNDNTSDQAKQSAADRLEKMGAEVPSDYQSHPKNQERVQKKSSDDDDSSGGDSGELSQQSIAGYKSSLARDNVSEEKKEHAREVLEQAGAL
;
A
#
# COMPACT_ATOMS: atom_id res chain seq x y z
N MET A 1 11.25 73.47 6.87
CA MET A 1 12.04 72.23 7.05
C MET A 1 11.14 71.05 6.68
N GLY A 2 11.34 70.49 5.48
CA GLY A 2 10.59 69.34 4.98
C GLY A 2 11.40 68.06 5.10
N GLY A 3 10.71 66.93 5.24
CA GLY A 3 11.30 65.59 5.22
C GLY A 3 10.50 64.60 6.04
N ILE A 4 9.36 64.16 5.51
CA ILE A 4 8.78 62.86 5.90
C ILE A 4 9.21 61.90 4.80
N ASP A 5 10.17 61.01 5.10
CA ASP A 5 10.48 59.88 4.22
C ASP A 5 10.17 58.59 4.98
N TYR A 6 9.01 58.03 4.67
CA TYR A 6 8.71 56.63 4.92
C TYR A 6 9.51 55.79 3.90
N SER A 7 10.04 54.65 4.34
CA SER A 7 10.53 53.50 3.53
C SER A 7 12.06 53.31 3.49
N VAL A 8 12.51 52.15 4.00
CA VAL A 8 13.47 51.17 3.42
C VAL A 8 13.80 50.20 4.57
N CYS A 9 13.03 49.12 4.77
CA CYS A 9 13.17 47.80 4.18
C CYS A 9 13.60 46.76 5.24
N ILE A 10 12.61 45.97 5.69
CA ILE A 10 12.68 44.52 5.89
C ILE A 10 13.91 44.02 6.67
N HIS A 11 13.76 43.87 8.00
CA HIS A 11 14.58 42.88 8.71
C HIS A 11 13.95 41.50 8.46
N TRP A 12 14.59 40.75 7.57
CA TRP A 12 14.16 39.44 7.06
C TRP A 12 13.96 38.44 8.20
N LYS A 13 12.70 38.10 8.47
CA LYS A 13 12.31 36.95 9.28
C LYS A 13 12.12 35.75 8.36
N GLU A 14 13.20 35.28 7.73
CA GLU A 14 13.15 34.07 6.90
C GLU A 14 14.07 33.02 7.51
N VAL A 15 13.52 32.23 8.43
CA VAL A 15 14.13 30.96 8.82
C VAL A 15 14.12 30.09 7.56
N ARG A 16 15.27 30.01 6.88
CA ARG A 16 15.43 29.16 5.70
C ARG A 16 15.31 27.69 6.12
N HIS A 17 14.08 27.18 6.16
CA HIS A 17 13.77 25.75 6.08
C HIS A 17 14.12 25.27 4.67
N TYR A 18 15.42 25.13 4.38
CA TYR A 18 15.96 24.76 3.07
C TYR A 18 16.20 23.24 2.92
N GLY A 19 16.02 22.46 3.98
CA GLY A 19 16.28 21.01 3.99
C GLY A 19 15.10 20.14 3.54
N GLU A 20 13.86 20.55 3.83
CA GLU A 20 12.67 19.72 3.59
C GLU A 20 12.23 19.74 2.12
N LYS A 21 12.28 20.92 1.48
CA LYS A 21 11.85 21.10 0.08
C LYS A 21 12.59 20.19 -0.90
N ASN A 22 13.87 19.89 -0.63
CA ASN A 22 14.68 19.04 -1.49
C ASN A 22 14.17 17.59 -1.50
N GLN A 23 13.63 17.11 -0.38
CA GLN A 23 13.12 15.74 -0.26
C GLN A 23 11.82 15.57 -1.04
N ASP A 24 10.95 16.58 -1.06
CA ASP A 24 9.73 16.58 -1.87
C ASP A 24 10.02 16.48 -3.38
N TYR A 25 11.02 17.21 -3.87
CA TYR A 25 11.42 17.11 -5.28
C TYR A 25 12.00 15.75 -5.63
N VAL A 26 12.80 15.16 -4.71
CA VAL A 26 13.33 13.81 -4.90
C VAL A 26 12.20 12.79 -4.89
N ALA A 27 11.25 12.89 -3.95
CA ALA A 27 10.09 12.01 -3.90
C ALA A 27 9.26 12.08 -5.18
N ARG A 28 8.98 13.30 -5.69
CA ARG A 28 8.28 13.48 -6.97
C ARG A 28 9.01 12.82 -8.15
N GLY A 29 10.33 12.95 -8.21
CA GLY A 29 11.14 12.32 -9.26
C GLY A 29 11.11 10.79 -9.18
N LEU A 30 11.23 10.23 -7.98
CA LEU A 30 11.14 8.78 -7.76
C LEU A 30 9.75 8.24 -8.09
N LYS A 31 8.68 8.99 -7.77
CA LYS A 31 7.31 8.66 -8.15
C LYS A 31 7.13 8.62 -9.67
N ALA A 32 7.74 9.56 -10.38
CA ALA A 32 7.73 9.57 -11.85
C ALA A 32 8.46 8.34 -12.45
N THR A 33 9.56 7.90 -11.84
CA THR A 33 10.24 6.66 -12.25
C THR A 33 9.32 5.46 -12.14
N ILE A 34 8.57 5.33 -11.05
CA ILE A 34 7.65 4.20 -10.82
C ILE A 34 6.58 4.11 -11.92
N HIS A 35 6.02 5.25 -12.34
CA HIS A 35 4.98 5.29 -13.38
C HIS A 35 5.52 5.22 -14.82
N ASN A 36 6.84 5.30 -15.03
CA ASN A 36 7.40 5.30 -16.37
C ASN A 36 7.50 3.87 -16.91
N ASP A 37 6.69 3.53 -17.93
CA ASP A 37 6.67 2.23 -18.59
C ASP A 37 8.01 1.83 -19.21
N ASN A 38 8.85 2.80 -19.59
CA ASN A 38 10.17 2.55 -20.18
C ASN A 38 11.28 2.31 -19.14
N THR A 39 10.95 2.31 -17.85
CA THR A 39 11.92 1.99 -16.79
C THR A 39 11.83 0.52 -16.40
N SER A 40 12.98 -0.06 -16.02
CA SER A 40 13.03 -1.46 -15.60
C SER A 40 12.40 -1.66 -14.23
N ASP A 41 11.92 -2.88 -13.98
CA ASP A 41 11.29 -3.24 -12.69
C ASP A 41 12.25 -3.05 -11.50
N GLN A 42 13.55 -3.33 -11.70
CA GLN A 42 14.57 -3.07 -10.69
C GLN A 42 14.68 -1.58 -10.33
N ALA A 43 14.56 -0.70 -11.33
CA ALA A 43 14.61 0.76 -11.11
C ALA A 43 13.36 1.26 -10.39
N LYS A 44 12.19 0.73 -10.76
CA LYS A 44 10.91 1.05 -10.10
C LYS A 44 10.90 0.58 -8.63
N GLN A 45 11.41 -0.63 -8.36
CA GLN A 45 11.52 -1.14 -6.99
C GLN A 45 12.49 -0.32 -6.14
N SER A 46 13.67 0.01 -6.67
CA SER A 46 14.63 0.88 -5.98
C SER A 46 14.06 2.27 -5.70
N ALA A 47 13.24 2.82 -6.60
CA ALA A 47 12.56 4.09 -6.39
C ALA A 47 11.50 4.00 -5.28
N ALA A 48 10.74 2.90 -5.22
CA ALA A 48 9.77 2.64 -4.17
C ALA A 48 10.43 2.52 -2.78
N ASP A 49 11.51 1.74 -2.67
CA ASP A 49 12.26 1.58 -1.41
C ASP A 49 12.81 2.93 -0.91
N ARG A 50 13.26 3.78 -1.84
CA ARG A 50 13.79 5.10 -1.51
C ARG A 50 12.71 6.08 -1.07
N LEU A 51 11.50 5.99 -1.62
CA LEU A 51 10.32 6.74 -1.16
C LEU A 51 9.92 6.31 0.25
N GLU A 52 9.85 5.01 0.52
CA GLU A 52 9.56 4.47 1.85
C GLU A 52 10.59 4.92 2.89
N LYS A 53 11.88 4.89 2.54
CA LYS A 53 12.96 5.40 3.39
C LYS A 53 12.85 6.90 3.70
N MET A 54 12.26 7.68 2.79
CA MET A 54 12.01 9.12 2.98
C MET A 54 10.66 9.38 3.67
N GLY A 55 9.87 8.36 3.98
CA GLY A 55 8.51 8.51 4.51
C GLY A 55 7.53 9.10 3.50
N ALA A 56 7.84 9.05 2.20
CA ALA A 56 7.01 9.56 1.13
C ALA A 56 6.05 8.48 0.59
N GLU A 57 4.91 8.92 0.06
CA GLU A 57 3.90 8.03 -0.52
C GLU A 57 4.41 7.28 -1.76
N VAL A 58 4.30 5.95 -1.74
CA VAL A 58 4.53 5.09 -2.90
C VAL A 58 3.20 4.92 -3.66
N PRO A 59 3.17 5.01 -5.00
CA PRO A 59 1.95 4.76 -5.78
C PRO A 59 1.35 3.38 -5.49
N SER A 60 0.06 3.35 -5.18
CA SER A 60 -0.72 2.12 -4.97
C SER A 60 -0.68 1.18 -6.17
N ASP A 61 -0.55 1.73 -7.38
CA ASP A 61 -0.60 0.98 -8.62
C ASP A 61 0.63 0.08 -8.83
N TYR A 62 1.75 0.41 -8.18
CA TYR A 62 2.94 -0.44 -8.15
C TYR A 62 2.91 -1.41 -6.96
N GLN A 63 2.13 -1.09 -5.93
CA GLN A 63 1.81 -1.99 -4.84
C GLN A 63 0.63 -2.88 -5.23
N SER A 64 0.86 -3.82 -6.16
CA SER A 64 0.08 -5.05 -6.19
C SER A 64 0.36 -5.83 -4.88
N HIS A 65 -0.32 -5.42 -3.81
CA HIS A 65 -0.25 -6.08 -2.50
C HIS A 65 -0.64 -7.56 -2.68
N PRO A 66 0.03 -8.48 -1.97
CA PRO A 66 -0.33 -8.63 -0.57
C PRO A 66 0.94 -8.61 0.28
N LYS A 67 1.21 -7.47 0.93
CA LYS A 67 1.98 -7.55 2.17
C LYS A 67 1.02 -8.12 3.22
N ASN A 68 1.13 -9.41 3.46
CA ASN A 68 1.06 -9.95 4.81
C ASN A 68 2.19 -9.32 5.66
N GLN A 69 2.07 -8.01 5.87
CA GLN A 69 2.73 -7.24 6.92
C GLN A 69 1.64 -6.46 7.66
N GLU A 70 0.59 -7.17 8.05
CA GLU A 70 -0.09 -6.82 9.29
C GLU A 70 0.64 -7.51 10.44
N ARG A 71 1.85 -7.05 10.73
CA ARG A 71 2.40 -7.07 12.09
C ARG A 71 3.63 -6.20 12.10
N VAL A 72 3.45 -4.95 12.50
CA VAL A 72 4.22 -4.27 13.54
C VAL A 72 3.73 -2.81 13.58
N GLN A 73 2.87 -2.57 14.57
CA GLN A 73 2.67 -1.31 15.28
C GLN A 73 1.80 -0.25 14.62
N LYS A 74 0.51 -0.57 14.49
CA LYS A 74 -0.50 0.32 15.07
C LYS A 74 -0.51 0.03 16.58
N LYS A 75 0.01 0.98 17.37
CA LYS A 75 -0.13 0.99 18.84
C LYS A 75 -0.59 2.37 19.27
N SER A 76 -1.51 2.36 20.24
CA SER A 76 -2.41 3.42 20.72
C SER A 76 -3.67 3.57 19.87
N SER A 77 -4.87 3.25 20.36
CA SER A 77 -5.36 3.17 21.75
C SER A 77 -6.63 2.31 21.82
N ASP A 78 -6.61 1.34 22.74
CA ASP A 78 -7.72 0.75 23.55
C ASP A 78 -8.94 0.11 22.86
N ASP A 79 -9.48 -0.96 23.49
CA ASP A 79 -10.68 -1.78 23.15
C ASP A 79 -10.41 -2.95 22.14
N ASP A 80 -10.85 -4.23 22.22
CA ASP A 80 -11.76 -5.08 23.02
C ASP A 80 -11.59 -6.52 22.44
N ASP A 81 -11.20 -7.54 23.21
CA ASP A 81 -12.02 -8.74 23.55
C ASP A 81 -12.01 -9.98 22.59
N SER A 82 -11.91 -11.15 23.23
CA SER A 82 -12.33 -12.52 22.84
C SER A 82 -11.70 -13.36 21.69
N SER A 83 -10.97 -14.38 22.15
CA SER A 83 -11.11 -15.82 21.87
C SER A 83 -12.19 -16.32 20.87
N GLY A 84 -11.79 -17.25 19.99
CA GLY A 84 -12.62 -18.43 19.66
C GLY A 84 -13.04 -18.63 18.20
N GLY A 85 -12.93 -19.87 17.71
CA GLY A 85 -13.75 -20.34 16.59
C GLY A 85 -13.07 -21.23 15.55
N ASP A 86 -12.59 -22.40 15.96
CA ASP A 86 -12.59 -23.60 15.10
C ASP A 86 -14.05 -23.89 14.71
N SER A 87 -14.44 -23.48 13.51
CA SER A 87 -15.69 -23.82 12.84
C SER A 87 -15.48 -23.54 11.36
N GLY A 88 -15.80 -24.50 10.50
CA GLY A 88 -15.44 -24.54 9.07
C GLY A 88 -16.07 -23.47 8.18
N GLU A 89 -15.95 -22.19 8.54
CA GLU A 89 -16.29 -21.07 7.68
C GLU A 89 -15.09 -20.71 6.81
N LEU A 90 -15.17 -21.09 5.55
CA LEU A 90 -14.25 -20.57 4.54
C LEU A 90 -14.60 -19.12 4.25
N SER A 91 -13.58 -18.26 4.21
CA SER A 91 -13.75 -16.89 3.70
C SER A 91 -14.37 -16.90 2.30
N GLN A 92 -15.17 -15.88 1.98
CA GLN A 92 -15.77 -15.68 0.66
C GLN A 92 -14.73 -15.75 -0.47
N GLN A 93 -13.50 -15.30 -0.21
CA GLN A 93 -12.39 -15.39 -1.15
C GLN A 93 -11.96 -16.85 -1.41
N SER A 94 -11.90 -17.68 -0.37
CA SER A 94 -11.59 -19.11 -0.49
C SER A 94 -12.71 -19.83 -1.25
N ILE A 95 -13.97 -19.54 -0.94
CA ILE A 95 -15.14 -20.06 -1.66
C ILE A 95 -15.07 -19.72 -3.16
N ALA A 96 -14.74 -18.48 -3.50
CA ALA A 96 -14.59 -18.05 -4.90
C ALA A 96 -13.44 -18.79 -5.62
N GLY A 97 -12.34 -19.07 -4.93
CA GLY A 97 -11.21 -19.84 -5.45
C GLY A 97 -11.56 -21.30 -5.76
N TYR A 98 -12.26 -21.98 -4.85
CA TYR A 98 -12.71 -23.35 -5.06
C TYR A 98 -13.75 -23.42 -6.19
N LYS A 99 -14.69 -22.47 -6.27
CA LYS A 99 -15.66 -22.36 -7.39
C LYS A 99 -14.97 -22.18 -8.73
N SER A 100 -13.91 -21.37 -8.78
CA SER A 100 -13.11 -21.18 -10.01
C SER A 100 -12.38 -22.45 -10.44
N SER A 101 -11.95 -23.27 -9.48
CA SER A 101 -11.28 -24.54 -9.76
C SER A 101 -12.22 -25.58 -10.38
N LEU A 102 -13.51 -25.55 -10.01
CA LEU A 102 -14.56 -26.38 -10.63
C LEU A 102 -14.88 -25.98 -12.08
N ALA A 103 -14.81 -24.68 -12.40
CA ALA A 103 -15.14 -24.15 -13.73
C ALA A 103 -14.02 -24.33 -14.78
N ARG A 104 -12.82 -24.76 -14.35
CA ARG A 104 -11.65 -24.87 -15.22
C ARG A 104 -11.54 -26.27 -15.84
N ASP A 105 -11.42 -26.31 -17.17
CA ASP A 105 -11.27 -27.56 -17.94
C ASP A 105 -9.91 -28.25 -17.73
N ASN A 106 -8.90 -27.52 -17.24
CA ASN A 106 -7.54 -28.01 -17.05
C ASN A 106 -7.21 -28.44 -15.61
N VAL A 107 -8.22 -28.51 -14.73
CA VAL A 107 -8.05 -29.01 -13.36
C VAL A 107 -8.36 -30.50 -13.33
N SER A 108 -7.52 -31.28 -12.64
CA SER A 108 -7.74 -32.72 -12.47
C SER A 108 -9.01 -33.00 -11.69
N GLU A 109 -9.69 -34.11 -12.00
CA GLU A 109 -10.96 -34.48 -11.37
C GLU A 109 -10.84 -34.60 -9.83
N GLU A 110 -9.75 -35.17 -9.32
CA GLU A 110 -9.45 -35.25 -7.87
C GLU A 110 -9.48 -33.86 -7.19
N LYS A 111 -8.94 -32.83 -7.85
CA LYS A 111 -8.92 -31.46 -7.28
C LYS A 111 -10.30 -30.81 -7.34
N LYS A 112 -11.11 -31.16 -8.33
CA LYS A 112 -12.50 -30.69 -8.43
C LYS A 112 -13.35 -31.32 -7.33
N GLU A 113 -13.20 -32.63 -7.09
CA GLU A 113 -13.92 -33.33 -6.03
C GLU A 113 -13.63 -32.73 -4.65
N HIS A 114 -12.35 -32.53 -4.32
CA HIS A 114 -11.97 -31.87 -3.07
C HIS A 114 -12.51 -30.43 -2.98
N ALA A 115 -12.45 -29.65 -4.07
CA ALA A 115 -13.02 -28.30 -4.09
C ALA A 115 -14.54 -28.31 -3.85
N ARG A 116 -15.23 -29.34 -4.34
CA ARG A 116 -16.68 -29.52 -4.16
C ARG A 116 -17.03 -29.87 -2.72
N GLU A 117 -16.34 -30.84 -2.12
CA GLU A 117 -16.54 -31.24 -0.73
C GLU A 117 -16.35 -30.06 0.22
N VAL A 118 -15.27 -29.29 0.00
CA VAL A 118 -14.94 -28.10 0.78
C VAL A 118 -16.02 -27.01 0.65
N LEU A 119 -16.65 -26.86 -0.53
CA LEU A 119 -17.76 -25.93 -0.73
C LEU A 119 -19.08 -26.39 -0.10
N GLU A 120 -19.32 -27.71 -0.05
CA GLU A 120 -20.49 -28.30 0.59
C GLU A 120 -20.42 -28.18 2.12
N GLN A 121 -19.25 -28.44 2.70
CA GLN A 121 -19.00 -28.21 4.13
C GLN A 121 -19.20 -26.74 4.53
N ALA A 122 -18.85 -25.81 3.63
CA ALA A 122 -19.07 -24.37 3.81
C ALA A 122 -20.49 -23.89 3.46
N GLY A 123 -21.39 -24.78 3.00
CA GLY A 123 -22.77 -24.43 2.63
C GLY A 123 -22.88 -23.51 1.39
N ALA A 124 -21.89 -23.54 0.49
CA ALA A 124 -21.78 -22.63 -0.64
C ALA A 124 -22.16 -23.24 -1.99
N LEU A 125 -22.74 -24.46 -1.99
CA LEU A 125 -23.06 -25.28 -3.15
C LEU A 125 -24.57 -25.44 -3.37
#